data_AF-A0A246TVS9-F1
#
_entry.id   AF-A0A246TVS9-F1
#
_cell.length_a   1.000
_cell.length_b   1.000
_cell.length_c   1.000
_cell.angle_alpha   90.00
_cell.angle_beta   90.00
_cell.angle_gamma   90.00
#
_symmetry.space_group_name_H-M   'P 1'
#
loop_
_entity.id
_entity.type
_entity.pdbx_description
1 polymer ?
#
loop_
_entity_poly.entity_id
_entity_poly.type
_entity_poly.pdbx_seq_one_letter_code
_entity_poly.pdbx_strand_id
1 'polypeptide(L)'
;MNIATYSWAPIMTATPKADLQDEIRSALETSGERITDLHVWQVGPGHHAAIVALVTPQPESPAFYKAKLEPVTGLSHVTVEVTQSAAA
;
A
#
# COMPACT_ATOMS: atom_id res chain seq x y z
N MET A 1 31.02 45.00 -0.23
CA MET A 1 30.03 44.58 0.80
C MET A 1 29.06 43.64 0.11
N ASN A 2 29.21 42.34 0.37
CA ASN A 2 28.50 41.25 -0.31
C ASN A 2 27.63 40.52 0.72
N ILE A 3 26.33 40.38 0.47
CA ILE A 3 25.47 39.25 0.89
C ILE A 3 24.24 39.28 -0.04
N ALA A 4 24.21 38.42 -1.06
CA ALA A 4 23.60 37.09 -1.08
C ALA A 4 22.12 37.12 -1.50
N THR A 5 21.89 36.70 -2.75
CA THR A 5 20.61 36.38 -3.38
C THR A 5 19.77 35.41 -2.54
N TYR A 6 18.50 35.76 -2.30
CA TYR A 6 17.50 34.86 -1.72
C TYR A 6 17.20 33.72 -2.70
N SER A 7 17.67 32.52 -2.38
CA SER A 7 17.31 31.27 -3.06
C SER A 7 16.09 30.67 -2.35
N TRP A 8 14.92 30.73 -2.96
CA TRP A 8 13.71 30.05 -2.48
C TRP A 8 13.70 28.61 -2.98
N ALA A 9 14.42 27.71 -2.32
CA ALA A 9 14.21 26.29 -2.56
C ALA A 9 12.99 25.83 -1.73
N PRO A 10 11.97 25.19 -2.32
CA PRO A 10 10.94 24.55 -1.53
C PRO A 10 11.59 23.43 -0.72
N ILE A 11 11.38 23.44 0.59
CA ILE A 11 11.74 22.30 1.45
C ILE A 11 10.81 21.13 1.11
N MET A 12 11.15 20.36 0.09
CA MET A 12 10.52 19.07 -0.13
C MET A 12 11.20 18.05 0.78
N THR A 13 10.83 18.04 2.06
CA THR A 13 11.09 16.87 2.90
C THR A 13 10.04 15.81 2.61
N ALA A 14 10.10 15.24 1.40
CA ALA A 14 9.56 13.91 1.18
C ALA A 14 10.61 12.94 1.70
N THR A 15 10.58 12.67 3.00
CA THR A 15 11.19 11.44 3.51
C THR A 15 10.54 10.31 2.71
N PRO A 16 11.28 9.42 2.03
CA PRO A 16 10.67 8.29 1.36
C PRO A 16 10.25 7.31 2.46
N LYS A 17 9.12 7.60 3.10
CA LYS A 17 8.26 6.53 3.58
C LYS A 17 7.85 5.85 2.28
N ALA A 18 8.26 4.61 2.08
CA ALA A 18 7.75 3.85 0.95
C ALA A 18 6.23 4.02 0.97
N ASP A 19 5.64 4.29 -0.21
CA ASP A 19 4.20 4.48 -0.27
C ASP A 19 3.57 3.22 0.33
N LEU A 20 2.68 3.37 1.31
CA LEU A 20 2.03 2.23 1.94
C LEU A 20 1.35 1.37 0.87
N GLN A 21 0.92 1.99 -0.24
CA GLN A 21 0.40 1.29 -1.41
C GLN A 21 1.45 0.37 -2.06
N ASP A 22 2.69 0.81 -2.19
CA ASP A 22 3.79 0.02 -2.77
C ASP A 22 4.21 -1.12 -1.84
N GLU A 23 4.25 -0.90 -0.52
CA GLU A 23 4.50 -1.97 0.46
C GLU A 23 3.42 -3.06 0.38
N ILE A 24 2.14 -2.66 0.33
CA ILE A 24 1.01 -3.59 0.18
C ILE A 24 1.10 -4.35 -1.15
N ARG A 25 1.39 -3.67 -2.26
CA ARG A 25 1.57 -4.30 -3.57
C ARG A 25 2.70 -5.32 -3.53
N SER A 26 3.86 -4.95 -2.99
CA SER A 26 5.01 -5.85 -2.89
C SER A 26 4.76 -7.06 -1.98
N ALA A 27 3.88 -6.94 -0.99
CA ALA A 27 3.55 -8.03 -0.07
C ALA A 27 2.53 -9.03 -0.66
N LEU A 28 1.63 -8.55 -1.52
CA LEU A 28 0.50 -9.36 -2.02
C LEU A 28 0.62 -9.76 -3.49
N GLU A 29 1.19 -8.91 -4.35
CA GLU A 29 1.35 -9.22 -5.77
C GLU A 29 2.45 -10.27 -5.95
N THR A 30 2.12 -11.38 -6.62
CA THR A 30 3.10 -12.40 -7.03
C THR A 30 2.87 -12.78 -8.50
N SER A 31 3.47 -13.87 -8.99
CA SER A 31 3.18 -14.40 -10.32
C SER A 31 1.72 -14.80 -10.53
N GLY A 32 0.97 -15.11 -9.46
CA GLY A 32 -0.43 -15.56 -9.54
C GLY A 32 -1.44 -14.54 -9.00
N GLU A 33 -1.09 -13.82 -7.93
CA GLU A 33 -1.98 -12.83 -7.32
C GLU A 33 -1.73 -11.43 -7.87
N ARG A 34 -2.78 -10.78 -8.32
CA ARG A 34 -2.75 -9.43 -8.88
C ARG A 34 -3.73 -8.54 -8.13
N ILE A 35 -3.29 -7.36 -7.71
CA ILE A 35 -4.20 -6.37 -7.10
C ILE A 35 -4.92 -5.61 -8.22
N THR A 36 -6.25 -5.65 -8.22
CA THR A 36 -7.09 -4.91 -9.17
C THR A 36 -7.52 -3.56 -8.63
N ASP A 37 -7.70 -3.44 -7.31
CA ASP A 37 -8.01 -2.19 -6.64
C ASP A 37 -7.28 -2.11 -5.29
N LEU A 38 -6.72 -0.94 -4.99
CA LEU A 38 -6.02 -0.67 -3.74
C LEU A 38 -6.28 0.77 -3.32
N HIS A 39 -7.08 0.91 -2.27
CA HIS A 39 -7.35 2.19 -1.65
C HIS A 39 -6.79 2.21 -0.24
N VAL A 40 -5.92 3.18 0.04
CA VAL A 40 -5.33 3.40 1.36
C VAL A 40 -5.70 4.80 1.81
N TRP A 41 -6.19 4.94 3.04
CA TRP A 41 -6.51 6.25 3.62
C TRP A 41 -6.11 6.32 5.09
N GLN A 42 -5.82 7.53 5.56
CA GLN A 42 -5.48 7.75 6.95
C GLN A 42 -6.75 7.82 7.82
N VAL A 43 -6.81 7.02 8.88
CA VAL A 43 -7.92 7.02 9.86
C VAL A 43 -7.58 7.74 11.16
N GLY A 44 -6.28 7.94 11.43
CA GLY A 44 -5.80 8.69 12.59
C GLY A 44 -4.29 8.97 12.47
N PRO A 45 -3.70 9.75 13.38
CA PRO A 45 -2.26 10.00 13.38
C PRO A 45 -1.48 8.68 13.42
N GLY A 46 -0.74 8.35 12.36
CA GLY A 46 0.03 7.10 12.25
C GLY A 46 -0.79 5.83 11.95
N HIS A 47 -2.11 5.95 11.76
CA HIS A 47 -3.02 4.83 11.52
C HIS A 47 -3.69 4.96 10.14
N HIS A 48 -3.59 3.92 9.34
CA HIS A 48 -4.16 3.82 8.01
C HIS A 48 -5.13 2.65 7.93
N ALA A 49 -6.12 2.80 7.07
CA ALA A 49 -6.96 1.70 6.65
C ALA A 49 -6.75 1.45 5.15
N ALA A 50 -6.93 0.20 4.74
CA ALA A 50 -6.83 -0.17 3.35
C ALA A 50 -7.92 -1.16 2.92
N ILE A 51 -8.40 -0.97 1.70
CA ILE A 51 -9.23 -1.95 0.99
C ILE A 51 -8.41 -2.45 -0.19
N VAL A 52 -8.29 -3.77 -0.29
CA VAL A 52 -7.54 -4.44 -1.34
C VAL A 52 -8.46 -5.42 -2.05
N ALA A 53 -8.64 -5.26 -3.36
CA ALA A 53 -9.24 -6.26 -4.22
C ALA A 53 -8.13 -6.97 -5.00
N LEU A 54 -8.09 -8.30 -4.93
CA LEU A 54 -7.11 -9.11 -5.63
C LEU A 54 -7.77 -10.21 -6.45
N VAL A 55 -7.16 -10.50 -7.60
CA VAL A 55 -7.52 -11.62 -8.46
C VAL A 55 -6.41 -12.66 -8.43
N THR A 56 -6.80 -13.94 -8.39
CA THR A 56 -5.87 -15.06 -8.38
C THR A 56 -6.52 -16.30 -8.99
N PRO A 57 -5.78 -17.16 -9.72
CA PRO A 57 -6.33 -18.42 -10.23
C PRO A 57 -6.68 -19.41 -9.10
N GLN A 58 -6.01 -19.29 -7.95
CA GLN A 58 -6.18 -20.14 -6.78
C GLN A 58 -6.44 -19.23 -5.55
N PRO A 59 -7.71 -18.88 -5.26
CA PRO A 59 -8.04 -18.01 -4.15
C PRO A 59 -7.80 -18.71 -2.81
N GLU A 60 -6.94 -18.09 -1.99
CA GLU A 60 -6.75 -18.48 -0.60
C GLU A 60 -7.75 -17.77 0.32
N SER A 61 -7.81 -18.20 1.58
CA SER A 61 -8.67 -17.54 2.56
C SER A 61 -8.29 -16.06 2.75
N PRO A 62 -9.23 -15.14 2.99
CA PRO A 62 -8.90 -13.74 3.28
C PRO A 62 -7.93 -13.56 4.45
N ALA A 63 -7.93 -14.48 5.42
CA ALA A 63 -7.01 -14.49 6.55
C ALA A 63 -5.54 -14.68 6.11
N PHE A 64 -5.29 -15.47 5.06
CA PHE A 64 -3.95 -15.68 4.51
C PHE A 64 -3.36 -14.37 3.97
N TYR A 65 -4.14 -13.61 3.21
CA TYR A 65 -3.71 -12.32 2.67
C TYR A 65 -3.58 -11.26 3.77
N LYS A 66 -4.44 -11.30 4.78
CA LYS A 66 -4.30 -10.44 5.97
C LYS A 66 -2.99 -10.70 6.71
N ALA A 67 -2.60 -11.96 6.89
CA ALA A 67 -1.34 -12.33 7.53
C ALA A 67 -0.11 -11.80 6.75
N LYS A 68 -0.15 -11.79 5.42
CA LYS A 68 0.91 -11.19 4.58
C LYS A 68 1.08 -9.67 4.81
N LEU A 69 0.04 -8.99 5.28
CA LEU A 69 0.04 -7.54 5.55
C LEU A 69 0.40 -7.18 6.98
N GLU A 70 0.48 -8.13 7.92
CA GLU A 70 0.88 -7.86 9.31
C GLU A 70 2.23 -7.14 9.46
N PRO A 71 3.25 -7.39 8.61
CA PRO A 71 4.52 -6.66 8.68
C PRO A 71 4.42 -5.18 8.26
N VAL A 72 3.36 -4.79 7.53
CA VAL A 72 3.19 -3.43 7.02
C VAL A 72 2.80 -2.50 8.16
N THR A 73 3.73 -1.62 8.53
CA THR A 73 3.58 -0.81 9.74
C THR A 73 2.61 0.35 9.50
N GLY A 74 1.63 0.50 10.40
CA GLY A 74 0.67 1.60 10.36
C GLY A 74 -0.66 1.26 9.68
N LEU A 75 -0.89 0.00 9.28
CA LEU A 75 -2.22 -0.50 8.93
C LEU A 75 -3.00 -0.93 10.19
N SER A 76 -4.12 -0.27 10.46
CA SER A 76 -5.02 -0.58 11.56
C SER A 76 -6.25 -1.38 11.14
N HIS A 77 -6.75 -1.14 9.93
CA HIS A 77 -7.93 -1.81 9.40
C HIS A 77 -7.67 -2.23 7.97
N VAL A 78 -7.83 -3.52 7.68
CA VAL A 78 -7.70 -4.01 6.31
C VAL A 78 -8.86 -4.92 5.93
N THR A 79 -9.42 -4.64 4.76
CA THR A 79 -10.41 -5.48 4.10
C THR A 79 -9.79 -6.02 2.82
N VAL A 80 -9.81 -7.34 2.68
CA VAL A 80 -9.28 -8.00 1.48
C VAL A 80 -10.42 -8.73 0.80
N GLU A 81 -10.68 -8.37 -0.44
CA GLU A 81 -11.59 -9.06 -1.34
C GLU A 81 -10.78 -9.91 -2.31
N VAL A 82 -11.13 -11.20 -2.41
CA VAL A 82 -10.42 -12.17 -3.23
C VAL A 82 -11.37 -12.68 -4.30
N THR A 83 -11.03 -12.44 -5.55
CA THR A 83 -11.77 -12.94 -6.72
C THR A 83 -10.95 -14.01 -7.43
N GLN A 84 -11.59 -15.11 -7.81
CA GLN A 84 -10.92 -16.09 -8.65
C GLN A 84 -10.81 -15.56 -10.08
N SER A 85 -9.61 -15.52 -10.66
CA SER A 85 -9.46 -15.24 -12.09
C SER A 85 -9.98 -16.43 -12.89
N ALA A 86 -10.97 -16.22 -13.76
CA ALA A 86 -11.43 -17.28 -14.65
C ALA A 86 -10.26 -17.77 -15.53
N ALA A 87 -10.07 -19.09 -15.61
CA ALA A 87 -9.21 -19.67 -16.62
C ALA A 87 -9.85 -19.40 -17.99
N ALA A 88 -9.09 -18.79 -18.89
CA ALA A 88 -9.48 -18.59 -20.29
C ALA A 88 -9.55 -19.92 -21.05
#